data_AF-A0A946H9L8-F1
#
_entry.id   AF-A0A946H9L8-F1
#
_cell.length_a   1.000
_cell.length_b   1.000
_cell.length_c   1.000
_cell.angle_alpha   90.00
_cell.angle_beta   90.00
_cell.angle_gamma   90.00
#
_symmetry.space_group_name_H-M   'P 1'
#
loop_
_entity.id
_entity.type
_entity.pdbx_description
1 polymer ?
#
loop_
_entity_poly.entity_id
_entity_poly.type
_entity_poly.pdbx_seq_one_letter_code
_entity_poly.pdbx_strand_id
1 'polypeptide(L)' 'VLVNDDGGALVPMFANYISAVNKRIGQPEEMAANWDLDGAKAAERWWVEG' A
#
# COMPACT_ATOMS: atom_id res chain seq x y z
N VAL A 1 19.57 -30.42 8.33
CA VAL A 1 18.21 -30.89 8.04
C VAL A 1 17.38 -30.52 9.25
N LEU A 2 16.56 -29.46 9.16
CA LEU A 2 15.67 -29.02 10.24
C LEU A 2 14.31 -28.69 9.60
N VAL A 3 14.34 -27.96 8.49
CA VAL A 3 13.15 -27.56 7.71
C VAL A 3 12.49 -28.71 6.93
N ASN A 4 13.22 -29.82 6.68
CA ASN A 4 12.70 -30.96 5.90
C ASN A 4 11.68 -31.80 6.67
N ASP A 5 11.86 -31.95 7.98
CA ASP A 5 10.98 -32.73 8.86
C ASP A 5 9.86 -31.85 9.48
N ASP A 6 10.10 -30.53 9.65
CA ASP A 6 9.19 -29.58 10.29
C ASP A 6 8.17 -28.91 9.33
N GLY A 7 8.13 -29.29 8.05
CA GLY A 7 7.05 -28.90 7.13
C GLY A 7 7.16 -27.51 6.48
N GLY A 8 8.35 -26.90 6.43
CA GLY A 8 8.56 -25.58 5.82
C GLY A 8 8.18 -24.40 6.74
N ALA A 9 8.66 -23.20 6.42
CA ALA A 9 8.40 -22.00 7.22
C ALA A 9 7.41 -21.05 6.52
N LEU A 10 6.41 -20.56 7.26
CA LEU A 10 5.60 -19.42 6.81
C LEU A 10 6.41 -18.13 7.02
N VAL A 11 6.93 -17.57 5.95
CA VAL A 11 7.63 -16.27 5.97
C VAL A 11 6.66 -15.19 5.50
N PRO A 12 6.10 -14.35 6.38
CA PRO A 12 5.16 -13.31 5.97
C PRO A 12 5.89 -12.24 5.14
N MET A 13 5.35 -11.96 3.95
CA MET A 13 5.76 -10.82 3.12
C MET A 13 4.72 -9.71 3.30
N PHE A 14 5.19 -8.51 3.61
CA PHE A 14 4.36 -7.31 3.67
C PHE A 14 4.50 -6.55 2.36
N ALA A 15 3.43 -6.47 1.58
CA ALA A 15 3.39 -5.65 0.39
C ALA A 15 3.31 -4.17 0.81
N ASN A 16 4.31 -3.39 0.43
CA ASN A 16 4.23 -1.93 0.53
C ASN A 16 3.62 -1.40 -0.78
N TYR A 17 2.42 -0.82 -0.69
CA TYR A 17 1.72 -0.28 -1.85
C TYR A 17 2.27 1.10 -2.19
N ILE A 18 2.95 1.20 -3.33
CA ILE A 18 3.49 2.48 -3.83
C ILE A 18 2.69 2.86 -5.09
N SER A 19 2.02 4.00 -5.04
CA SER A 19 1.24 4.54 -6.16
C SER A 19 1.96 5.73 -6.80
N ALA A 20 1.93 5.82 -8.13
CA ALA A 20 2.42 6.98 -8.87
C ALA A 20 1.24 7.86 -9.31
N VAL A 21 1.35 9.16 -9.06
CA VAL A 21 0.30 10.15 -9.40
C VAL A 21 0.94 11.39 -10.02
N ASN A 22 0.15 12.19 -10.73
CA ASN A 22 0.64 13.47 -11.25
C ASN A 22 1.01 14.40 -10.08
N LYS A 23 2.08 15.20 -10.23
CA LYS A 23 2.54 16.16 -9.21
C LYS A 23 1.50 17.22 -8.82
N ARG A 24 0.47 17.42 -9.64
CA ARG A 24 -0.66 18.33 -9.34
C ARG A 24 -1.74 17.67 -8.47
N ILE A 25 -1.58 16.41 -8.05
CA ILE A 25 -2.56 15.75 -7.20
C ILE A 25 -2.12 15.89 -5.75
N GLY A 26 -2.88 16.69 -5.00
CA GLY A 26 -2.74 16.84 -3.56
C GLY A 26 -3.34 15.65 -2.82
N GLN A 27 -2.70 15.25 -1.73
CA GLN A 27 -3.05 14.10 -0.91
C GLN A 27 -3.21 14.53 0.55
N PRO A 28 -4.07 13.84 1.33
CA PRO A 28 -4.17 14.08 2.76
C PRO A 28 -2.84 13.79 3.47
N GLU A 29 -2.61 14.43 4.61
CA GLU A 29 -1.41 14.21 5.44
C GLU A 29 -1.28 12.74 5.87
N GLU A 30 -2.42 12.12 6.21
CA GLU A 30 -2.50 10.70 6.54
C GLU A 30 -3.20 9.89 5.46
N MET A 31 -2.47 8.93 4.92
CA MET A 31 -2.94 7.98 3.91
C MET A 31 -3.43 6.69 4.57
N ALA A 32 -4.47 6.09 3.99
CA ALA A 32 -4.94 4.79 4.42
C ALA A 32 -3.87 3.72 4.17
N ALA A 33 -3.64 2.86 5.17
CA ALA A 33 -2.65 1.79 5.12
C ALA A 33 -3.17 0.50 4.45
N ASN A 34 -4.44 0.50 4.03
CA ASN A 34 -5.07 -0.61 3.33
C ASN A 34 -5.26 -0.27 1.86
N TRP A 35 -4.97 -1.23 0.98
CA TRP A 35 -5.29 -1.21 -0.45
C TRP A 35 -4.66 -0.03 -1.21
N ASP A 36 -4.62 -0.13 -2.55
CA ASP A 36 -4.03 0.92 -3.38
C ASP A 36 -4.85 2.22 -3.33
N LEU A 37 -4.20 3.33 -3.69
CA LEU A 37 -4.85 4.63 -3.90
C LEU A 37 -5.69 5.10 -2.68
N ASP A 38 -5.05 5.13 -1.51
CA ASP A 38 -5.65 5.62 -0.27
C ASP A 38 -6.89 4.80 0.14
N GLY A 39 -6.78 3.46 0.14
CA GLY A 39 -7.92 2.60 0.47
C GLY A 39 -9.00 2.56 -0.58
N ALA A 40 -8.63 2.75 -1.85
CA ALA A 40 -9.53 2.98 -2.99
C ALA A 40 -10.41 4.23 -2.84
N LYS A 41 -10.00 5.21 -2.01
CA LYS A 41 -10.72 6.46 -1.74
C LYS A 41 -10.08 7.69 -2.36
N ALA A 42 -9.07 7.53 -3.20
CA ALA A 42 -8.44 8.64 -3.92
C ALA A 42 -9.45 9.58 -4.60
N ALA A 43 -10.52 9.03 -5.20
CA ALA A 43 -11.53 9.83 -5.90
C ALA A 43 -12.37 10.75 -5.00
N GLU A 44 -12.50 10.44 -3.70
CA GLU A 44 -13.26 11.26 -2.75
C GLU A 44 -12.36 12.13 -1.84
N ARG A 45 -11.07 11.79 -1.71
CA ARG A 45 -10.14 12.42 -0.76
C ARG A 45 -9.05 13.27 -1.41
N TRP A 46 -8.68 13.00 -2.65
CA TRP A 46 -7.60 13.74 -3.33
C TRP A 46 -8.17 14.91 -4.12
N TRP A 47 -7.33 15.89 -4.42
CA TRP A 47 -7.73 17.09 -5.16
C TRP A 47 -6.65 17.51 -6.15
N VAL A 48 -7.02 18.38 -7.08
CA VAL A 48 -6.05 19.01 -8.01
C VAL A 48 -5.53 20.29 -7.36
N GLU A 49 -4.23 20.38 -7.21
CA GLU A 49 -3.52 21.59 -6.81
C GLU A 49 -3.36 22.53 -8.02
N GLY A 50 -3.54 23.83 -7.75
CA GLY A 50 -3.42 24.91 -8.73
C GLY A 50 -1.98 25.26 -9.08
#